data_AF-A0A2R6K672-F1
#
_entry.id   AF-A0A2R6K672-F1
#
_cell.length_a   1.000
_cell.length_b   1.000
_cell.length_c   1.000
_cell.angle_alpha   90.00
_cell.angle_beta   90.00
_cell.angle_gamma   90.00
#
_symmetry.space_group_name_H-M   'P 1'
#
loop_
_entity.id
_entity.type
_entity.pdbx_description
1 polymer ?
#
loop_
_entity_poly.entity_id
_entity_poly.type
_entity_poly.pdbx_seq_one_letter_code
_entity_poly.pdbx_strand_id
1 'polypeptide(L)'
;SNPPAFFGAEAGTAAAGTAALAQTFFHWGLSPWAVYGLVGLGLAFFSFNRGLPLTFRSVFWPLLGDRIYGWPGHVIDLVSVFATLFGLCTSLGLGVAQVNTGFSYVGGDMLGLISVPTGTIPQITLIAGITAIATLSVAAGLDGGVKRLSTINLYIMLALLGFLLIVGPTLYIAGSFAEGLGAYLNNFLA
;
A
#
# COMPACT_ATOMS: atom_id res chain seq x y z
N SER A 1 17.06 -15.09 -3.23
CA SER A 1 17.35 -16.48 -2.82
C SER A 1 16.39 -17.50 -3.42
N ASN A 2 15.17 -17.15 -3.86
CA ASN A 2 14.34 -18.01 -4.71
C ASN A 2 13.66 -17.16 -5.81
N PRO A 3 13.89 -17.45 -7.11
CA PRO A 3 13.21 -16.74 -8.20
C PRO A 3 11.71 -17.11 -8.26
N PRO A 4 10.86 -16.27 -8.84
CA PRO A 4 9.44 -16.57 -9.00
C PRO A 4 9.25 -17.90 -9.75
N ALA A 5 8.51 -18.83 -9.15
CA ALA A 5 8.38 -20.21 -9.66
C ALA A 5 7.83 -20.30 -11.10
N PHE A 6 6.98 -19.35 -11.49
CA PHE A 6 6.32 -19.33 -12.80
C PHE A 6 7.22 -18.89 -13.96
N PHE A 7 8.44 -18.40 -13.69
CA PHE A 7 9.34 -17.87 -14.72
C PHE A 7 10.48 -18.81 -15.10
N GLY A 8 10.63 -19.95 -14.41
CA GLY A 8 11.69 -20.94 -14.72
C GLY A 8 13.12 -20.41 -14.64
N ALA A 9 13.34 -19.26 -13.99
CA ALA A 9 14.65 -18.64 -13.89
C ALA A 9 15.50 -19.29 -12.80
N GLU A 10 16.81 -19.36 -13.00
CA GLU A 10 17.76 -19.85 -11.99
C GLU A 10 18.15 -18.72 -11.02
N ALA A 11 18.26 -19.04 -9.73
CA ALA A 11 18.58 -18.05 -8.69
C ALA A 11 19.93 -17.38 -8.95
N GLY A 12 20.03 -16.06 -8.71
CA GLY A 12 21.28 -15.31 -8.86
C GLY A 12 21.64 -14.94 -10.31
N THR A 13 20.79 -15.25 -11.28
CA THR A 13 20.98 -14.88 -12.69
C THR A 13 20.31 -13.55 -13.03
N ALA A 14 20.72 -12.92 -14.15
CA ALA A 14 20.05 -11.73 -14.67
C ALA A 14 18.56 -11.99 -14.99
N ALA A 15 18.25 -13.18 -15.54
CA ALA A 15 16.88 -13.60 -15.82
C ALA A 15 16.00 -13.65 -14.56
N ALA A 16 16.56 -14.02 -13.41
CA ALA A 16 15.84 -13.95 -12.14
C ALA A 16 15.52 -12.51 -11.70
N GLY A 17 16.35 -11.53 -12.06
CA GLY A 17 16.08 -10.11 -11.84
C GLY A 17 14.88 -9.63 -12.65
N THR A 18 14.85 -9.93 -13.95
CA THR A 18 13.72 -9.59 -14.83
C THR A 18 12.43 -10.27 -14.37
N ALA A 19 12.48 -11.55 -13.99
CA ALA A 19 11.35 -12.27 -13.40
C ALA A 19 10.84 -11.62 -12.11
N ALA A 20 11.75 -11.19 -11.22
CA ALA A 20 11.39 -10.51 -9.98
C ALA A 20 10.67 -9.16 -10.24
N LEU A 21 11.13 -8.39 -11.23
CA LEU A 21 10.47 -7.15 -11.63
C LEU A 21 9.11 -7.42 -12.26
N ALA A 22 8.99 -8.40 -13.16
CA ALA A 22 7.71 -8.79 -13.74
C ALA A 22 6.68 -9.20 -12.68
N GLN A 23 7.11 -10.00 -11.70
CA GLN A 23 6.28 -10.36 -10.54
C GLN A 23 5.91 -9.14 -9.69
N THR A 24 6.83 -8.19 -9.52
CA THR A 24 6.55 -6.94 -8.80
C THR A 24 5.49 -6.12 -9.53
N PHE A 25 5.58 -5.98 -10.85
CA PHE A 25 4.54 -5.32 -11.66
C PHE A 25 3.22 -6.08 -11.65
N PHE A 26 3.22 -7.40 -11.52
CA PHE A 26 1.96 -8.14 -11.36
C PHE A 26 1.25 -7.80 -10.04
N HIS A 27 1.99 -7.75 -8.93
CA HIS A 27 1.41 -7.46 -7.61
C HIS A 27 1.11 -5.97 -7.35
N TRP A 28 1.81 -5.05 -8.02
CA TRP A 28 1.72 -3.60 -7.77
C TRP A 28 1.29 -2.77 -9.00
N GLY A 29 1.13 -3.43 -10.16
CA GLY A 29 0.66 -2.83 -11.40
C GLY A 29 -0.85 -3.00 -11.59
N LEU A 30 -1.31 -3.33 -12.79
CA LEU A 30 -2.72 -3.15 -13.17
C LEU A 30 -3.70 -3.97 -12.32
N SER A 31 -3.33 -5.18 -11.89
CA SER A 31 -4.21 -6.12 -11.19
C SER A 31 -4.86 -5.54 -9.91
N PRO A 32 -4.12 -5.06 -8.90
CA PRO A 32 -4.73 -4.44 -7.71
C PRO A 32 -5.50 -3.14 -8.04
N TRP A 33 -4.99 -2.32 -8.97
CA TRP A 33 -5.65 -1.06 -9.34
C TRP A 33 -7.00 -1.29 -10.04
N ALA A 34 -7.14 -2.37 -10.81
CA ALA A 34 -8.41 -2.76 -11.42
C ALA A 34 -9.48 -3.08 -10.36
N VAL A 35 -9.10 -3.74 -9.25
CA VAL A 35 -10.01 -4.00 -8.13
C VAL A 35 -10.44 -2.70 -7.47
N TYR A 36 -9.51 -1.77 -7.21
CA TYR A 36 -9.83 -0.46 -6.66
C TYR A 36 -10.71 0.37 -7.60
N GLY A 37 -10.44 0.34 -8.90
CA GLY A 37 -11.24 0.99 -9.92
C GLY A 37 -12.67 0.44 -9.96
N LEU A 38 -12.84 -0.88 -9.92
CA LEU A 38 -14.16 -1.53 -9.88
C LEU A 38 -14.96 -1.10 -8.65
N VAL A 39 -14.36 -1.20 -7.46
CA VAL A 39 -15.02 -0.83 -6.19
C VAL A 39 -15.34 0.66 -6.15
N GLY A 40 -14.37 1.51 -6.51
CA GLY A 40 -14.53 2.96 -6.52
C GLY A 40 -15.61 3.42 -7.49
N LEU A 41 -15.64 2.87 -8.70
CA LEU A 41 -16.67 3.16 -9.69
C LEU A 41 -18.05 2.70 -9.22
N GLY A 42 -18.15 1.50 -8.64
CA GLY A 42 -19.41 1.00 -8.09
C GLY A 42 -19.96 1.93 -7.01
N LEU A 43 -19.14 2.28 -6.01
CA LEU A 43 -19.53 3.20 -4.94
C LEU A 43 -19.92 4.58 -5.48
N ALA A 44 -19.13 5.14 -6.40
CA ALA A 44 -19.42 6.44 -7.00
C ALA A 44 -20.74 6.42 -7.77
N PHE A 45 -20.98 5.41 -8.61
CA PHE A 45 -22.20 5.29 -9.40
C PHE A 45 -23.44 5.17 -8.51
N PHE A 46 -23.45 4.24 -7.54
CA PHE A 46 -24.63 4.05 -6.69
C PHE A 46 -24.88 5.24 -5.76
N SER A 47 -23.83 5.93 -5.33
CA SER A 47 -24.00 7.07 -4.42
C SER A 47 -24.40 8.35 -5.17
N PHE A 48 -23.67 8.70 -6.22
CA PHE A 48 -23.84 9.98 -6.92
C PHE A 48 -24.87 9.93 -8.04
N ASN A 49 -25.06 8.79 -8.73
CA ASN A 49 -26.04 8.67 -9.80
C ASN A 49 -27.37 8.07 -9.33
N ARG A 50 -27.36 7.21 -8.31
CA ARG A 50 -28.57 6.55 -7.79
C ARG A 50 -29.05 7.08 -6.43
N GLY A 51 -28.29 7.99 -5.79
CA GLY A 51 -28.68 8.59 -4.51
C GLY A 51 -28.67 7.63 -3.32
N LEU A 52 -27.97 6.50 -3.43
CA LEU A 52 -27.82 5.55 -2.32
C LEU A 52 -26.71 6.01 -1.34
N PRO A 53 -26.67 5.49 -0.10
CA PRO A 53 -25.60 5.81 0.84
C PRO A 53 -24.21 5.42 0.31
N LEU A 54 -23.17 6.21 0.62
CA LEU A 54 -21.78 5.92 0.25
C LEU A 54 -21.18 4.80 1.13
N THR A 55 -21.66 3.58 0.90
CA THR A 55 -21.33 2.37 1.68
C THR A 55 -21.27 1.15 0.76
N PHE A 56 -20.50 0.13 1.13
CA PHE A 56 -20.30 -1.06 0.30
C PHE A 56 -21.61 -1.81 0.01
N ARG A 57 -22.56 -1.85 0.95
CA ARG A 57 -23.88 -2.42 0.73
C ARG A 57 -24.61 -1.85 -0.50
N SER A 58 -24.39 -0.58 -0.85
CA SER A 58 -25.08 0.09 -1.96
C SER A 58 -24.69 -0.49 -3.31
N VAL A 59 -23.46 -1.02 -3.43
CA VAL A 59 -22.99 -1.69 -4.65
C VAL A 59 -23.79 -2.96 -4.95
N PHE A 60 -24.37 -3.59 -3.92
CA PHE A 60 -25.17 -4.81 -4.05
C PHE A 60 -26.66 -4.55 -4.28
N TRP A 61 -27.09 -3.28 -4.36
CA TRP A 61 -28.49 -2.92 -4.60
C TRP A 61 -29.09 -3.58 -5.86
N PRO A 62 -28.38 -3.72 -7.02
CA PRO A 62 -28.93 -4.40 -8.19
C PRO A 62 -29.33 -5.86 -7.95
N LEU A 63 -28.69 -6.53 -6.97
CA LEU A 63 -28.93 -7.94 -6.65
C LEU A 63 -29.90 -8.09 -5.48
N LEU A 64 -29.81 -7.19 -4.49
CA LEU A 64 -30.53 -7.32 -3.21
C LEU A 64 -31.76 -6.40 -3.10
N GLY A 65 -31.86 -5.38 -3.95
CA GLY A 65 -32.88 -4.33 -3.86
C GLY A 65 -32.88 -3.68 -2.48
N ASP A 66 -34.07 -3.46 -1.91
CA ASP A 66 -34.22 -2.83 -0.59
C ASP A 66 -33.69 -3.68 0.57
N ARG A 67 -33.31 -4.94 0.34
CA ARG A 67 -32.68 -5.79 1.38
C ARG A 67 -31.31 -5.28 1.82
N ILE A 68 -30.70 -4.32 1.10
CA ILE A 68 -29.49 -3.62 1.55
C ILE A 68 -29.70 -2.85 2.87
N TYR A 69 -30.94 -2.51 3.22
CA TYR A 69 -31.27 -1.84 4.48
C TYR A 69 -31.51 -2.82 5.64
N GLY A 70 -31.52 -4.13 5.37
CA GLY A 70 -31.71 -5.18 6.36
C GLY A 70 -30.42 -5.97 6.66
N TRP A 71 -30.61 -7.16 7.23
CA TRP A 71 -29.52 -8.07 7.62
C TRP A 71 -28.45 -8.30 6.53
N PRO A 72 -28.79 -8.55 5.25
CA PRO A 72 -27.78 -8.73 4.20
C PRO A 72 -26.82 -7.55 4.07
N GLY A 73 -27.34 -6.31 4.15
CA GLY A 73 -26.51 -5.10 4.10
C GLY A 73 -25.60 -4.94 5.33
N HIS A 74 -26.09 -5.30 6.51
CA HIS A 74 -25.27 -5.28 7.73
C HIS A 74 -24.09 -6.24 7.66
N VAL A 75 -24.30 -7.43 7.09
CA VAL A 75 -23.20 -8.41 6.89
C VAL A 75 -22.16 -7.86 5.91
N ILE A 76 -22.58 -7.24 4.81
CA ILE A 76 -21.67 -6.62 3.84
C ILE A 76 -20.81 -5.55 4.52
N ASP A 77 -21.43 -4.61 5.23
CA ASP A 77 -20.70 -3.54 5.91
C ASP A 77 -19.76 -4.08 7.00
N LEU A 78 -20.18 -5.10 7.76
CA LEU A 78 -19.32 -5.73 8.77
C LEU A 78 -18.05 -6.31 8.14
N VAL A 79 -18.20 -7.07 7.04
CA VAL A 79 -17.07 -7.64 6.31
C VAL A 79 -16.18 -6.53 5.74
N SER A 80 -16.76 -5.47 5.19
CA SER A 80 -16.01 -4.32 4.67
C SER A 80 -15.20 -3.62 5.76
N VAL A 81 -15.79 -3.40 6.94
CA VAL A 81 -15.08 -2.80 8.09
C VAL A 81 -13.91 -3.69 8.52
N PHE A 82 -14.12 -5.00 8.68
CA PHE A 82 -13.03 -5.92 9.01
C PHE A 82 -11.93 -5.95 7.94
N ALA A 83 -12.30 -5.98 6.66
CA ALA A 83 -11.34 -5.96 5.56
C ALA A 83 -10.47 -4.69 5.60
N THR A 84 -11.07 -3.51 5.82
CA THR A 84 -10.33 -2.26 5.98
C THR A 84 -9.45 -2.29 7.24
N LEU A 85 -9.96 -2.77 8.37
CA LEU A 85 -9.20 -2.87 9.61
C LEU A 85 -7.96 -3.75 9.47
N PHE A 86 -8.09 -4.97 8.94
CA PHE A 86 -6.94 -5.85 8.74
C PHE A 86 -5.92 -5.27 7.75
N GLY A 87 -6.38 -4.59 6.70
CA GLY A 87 -5.50 -3.89 5.76
C GLY A 87 -4.69 -2.79 6.44
N LEU A 88 -5.34 -1.94 7.25
CA LEU A 88 -4.68 -0.87 8.01
C LEU A 88 -3.74 -1.41 9.09
N CYS A 89 -4.11 -2.46 9.81
CA CYS A 89 -3.26 -3.08 10.84
C CYS A 89 -1.98 -3.66 10.24
N THR A 90 -2.09 -4.34 9.09
CA THR A 90 -0.93 -4.96 8.42
C THR A 90 0.04 -3.90 7.92
N SER A 91 -0.46 -2.86 7.24
CA SER A 91 0.40 -1.79 6.73
C SER A 91 1.06 -0.99 7.85
N LEU A 92 0.34 -0.69 8.94
CA LEU A 92 0.90 -0.02 10.11
C LEU A 92 2.01 -0.86 10.77
N GLY A 93 1.79 -2.17 10.95
CA GLY A 93 2.77 -3.06 11.54
C GLY A 93 4.07 -3.12 10.74
N LEU A 94 3.97 -3.29 9.41
CA LEU A 94 5.12 -3.27 8.51
C LEU A 94 5.82 -1.90 8.50
N GLY A 95 5.05 -0.81 8.48
CA GLY A 95 5.59 0.55 8.51
C GLY A 95 6.37 0.83 9.79
N VAL A 96 5.83 0.44 10.94
CA VAL A 96 6.52 0.61 12.24
C VAL A 96 7.77 -0.26 12.34
N ALA A 97 7.74 -1.49 11.80
CA ALA A 97 8.93 -2.32 11.73
C ALA A 97 10.04 -1.64 10.89
N GLN A 98 9.70 -1.07 9.73
CA GLN A 98 10.64 -0.31 8.90
C GLN A 98 11.18 0.93 9.62
N VAL A 99 10.34 1.70 10.32
CA VAL A 99 10.76 2.87 11.11
C VAL A 99 11.70 2.47 12.25
N ASN A 100 11.37 1.41 12.99
CA ASN A 100 12.18 0.92 14.10
C ASN A 100 13.57 0.48 13.64
N THR A 101 13.65 -0.31 12.56
CA THR A 101 14.93 -0.69 11.94
C THR A 101 15.68 0.54 11.39
N GLY A 102 14.98 1.47 10.74
CA GLY A 102 15.58 2.69 10.20
C GLY A 102 16.21 3.57 11.28
N PHE A 103 15.55 3.75 12.41
CA PHE A 103 16.12 4.49 13.54
C PHE A 103 17.32 3.80 14.17
N SER A 104 17.27 2.48 14.33
CA SER A 104 18.42 1.71 14.81
C SER A 104 19.62 1.86 13.89
N TYR A 105 19.41 1.73 12.58
CA TYR A 105 20.49 1.79 11.59
C TYR A 105 21.07 3.20 11.46
N VAL A 106 20.23 4.23 11.30
CA VAL A 106 20.72 5.60 11.09
C VAL A 106 21.26 6.19 12.39
N GLY A 107 20.51 6.10 13.48
CA GLY A 107 20.88 6.71 14.77
C GLY A 107 21.99 5.96 15.50
N GLY A 108 22.00 4.62 15.40
CA GLY A 108 22.97 3.75 16.02
C GLY A 108 24.15 3.49 15.10
N ASP A 109 23.94 2.69 14.06
CA ASP A 109 25.04 2.12 13.26
C ASP A 109 25.78 3.18 12.40
N MET A 110 25.04 4.09 11.76
CA MET A 110 25.64 5.11 10.89
C MET A 110 26.15 6.34 11.66
N LEU A 111 25.37 6.88 12.59
CA LEU A 111 25.69 8.14 13.28
C LEU A 111 26.32 7.94 14.67
N GLY A 112 26.15 6.79 15.31
CA GLY A 112 26.67 6.52 16.66
C GLY A 112 26.08 7.40 17.76
N LEU A 113 24.93 8.05 17.53
CA LEU A 113 24.36 9.04 18.44
C LEU A 113 23.41 8.42 19.47
N ILE A 114 22.59 7.45 19.05
CA ILE A 114 21.52 6.88 19.87
C ILE A 114 21.38 5.40 19.54
N SER A 115 21.45 4.52 20.55
CA SER A 115 21.12 3.11 20.41
C SER A 115 19.62 2.89 20.57
N VAL A 116 18.93 2.57 19.46
CA VAL A 116 17.50 2.28 19.46
C VAL A 116 17.31 0.75 19.36
N PRO A 117 16.76 0.09 20.39
CA PRO A 117 16.48 -1.34 20.31
C PRO A 117 15.49 -1.67 19.18
N THR A 118 15.68 -2.83 18.56
CA THR A 118 14.71 -3.38 17.59
C THR A 118 13.94 -4.54 18.20
N GLY A 119 12.67 -4.69 17.79
CA GLY A 119 11.83 -5.82 18.21
C GLY A 119 10.45 -5.40 18.71
N THR A 120 9.73 -6.35 19.32
CA THR A 120 8.31 -6.21 19.62
C THR A 120 7.99 -5.03 20.54
N ILE A 121 8.74 -4.86 21.63
CA ILE A 121 8.44 -3.80 22.61
C ILE A 121 8.62 -2.39 22.01
N PRO A 122 9.76 -2.05 21.36
CA PRO A 122 9.90 -0.78 20.64
C PRO A 122 8.80 -0.53 19.60
N GLN A 123 8.42 -1.57 18.83
CA GLN A 123 7.37 -1.46 17.83
C GLN A 123 5.99 -1.19 18.44
N ILE A 124 5.63 -1.85 19.54
CA ILE A 124 4.37 -1.57 20.26
C ILE A 124 4.33 -0.12 20.75
N THR A 125 5.43 0.38 21.31
CA THR A 125 5.53 1.78 21.77
C THR A 125 5.36 2.76 20.61
N LEU A 126 5.99 2.49 19.46
CA LEU A 126 5.84 3.31 18.26
C LEU A 126 4.40 3.29 17.73
N ILE A 127 3.75 2.13 17.68
CA ILE A 127 2.34 1.99 17.32
C ILE A 127 1.48 2.84 18.26
N ALA A 128 1.62 2.66 19.57
CA ALA A 128 0.85 3.41 20.56
C ALA A 128 1.03 4.93 20.40
N GLY A 129 2.26 5.40 20.17
CA GLY A 129 2.55 6.81 19.93
C GLY A 129 1.92 7.34 18.64
N ILE A 130 2.09 6.64 17.52
CA ILE A 130 1.51 7.04 16.22
C ILE A 130 -0.01 7.03 16.29
N THR A 131 -0.61 6.00 16.89
CA THR A 131 -2.06 5.91 17.07
C THR A 131 -2.57 7.04 17.97
N ALA A 132 -1.89 7.36 19.08
CA ALA A 132 -2.29 8.48 19.93
C ALA A 132 -2.26 9.82 19.18
N ILE A 133 -1.20 10.09 18.39
CA ILE A 133 -1.10 11.29 17.56
C ILE A 133 -2.24 11.32 16.51
N ALA A 134 -2.51 10.20 15.85
CA ALA A 134 -3.58 10.10 14.86
C ALA A 134 -4.96 10.34 15.49
N THR A 135 -5.26 9.75 16.65
CA THR A 135 -6.52 9.96 17.37
C THR A 135 -6.70 11.41 17.81
N LEU A 136 -5.64 12.03 18.35
CA LEU A 136 -5.66 13.46 18.71
C LEU A 136 -5.87 14.35 17.48
N SER A 137 -5.25 14.01 16.34
CA SER A 137 -5.44 14.74 15.08
C SER A 137 -6.88 14.65 14.57
N VAL A 138 -7.54 13.50 14.72
CA VAL A 138 -8.95 13.34 14.35
C VAL A 138 -9.84 14.17 15.29
N ALA A 139 -9.57 14.15 16.60
CA ALA A 139 -10.32 14.94 17.57
C ALA A 139 -10.18 16.46 17.37
N ALA A 140 -9.01 16.93 16.90
CA ALA A 140 -8.73 18.35 16.65
C ALA A 140 -9.25 18.87 15.29
N GLY A 141 -9.80 18.01 14.42
CA GLY A 141 -10.30 18.37 13.10
C GLY A 141 -9.36 17.95 11.96
N LEU A 142 -9.85 17.07 11.09
CA LEU A 142 -9.05 16.31 10.12
C LEU A 142 -8.68 17.08 8.84
N ASP A 143 -9.55 18.00 8.41
CA ASP A 143 -9.56 18.51 7.03
C ASP A 143 -8.27 19.20 6.59
N GLY A 144 -7.62 19.94 7.48
CA GLY A 144 -6.36 20.64 7.18
C GLY A 144 -5.12 19.75 7.34
N GLY A 145 -5.13 18.83 8.31
CA GLY A 145 -3.97 18.02 8.68
C GLY A 145 -3.62 16.98 7.61
N VAL A 146 -4.62 16.24 7.14
CA VAL A 146 -4.42 15.17 6.15
C VAL A 146 -3.88 15.73 4.83
N LYS A 147 -4.42 16.87 4.37
CA LYS A 147 -3.95 17.50 3.13
C LYS A 147 -2.48 17.92 3.23
N ARG A 148 -2.06 18.53 4.34
CA ARG A 148 -0.66 18.95 4.54
C ARG A 148 0.28 17.76 4.62
N LEU A 149 -0.06 16.73 5.42
CA LEU A 149 0.74 15.51 5.56
C LEU A 149 0.86 14.78 4.22
N SER A 150 -0.23 14.67 3.47
CA SER A 150 -0.22 14.06 2.12
C SER A 150 0.68 14.82 1.15
N THR A 151 0.64 16.15 1.15
CA THR A 151 1.51 16.98 0.30
C THR A 151 2.98 16.84 0.68
N ILE A 152 3.31 16.84 1.97
CA ILE A 152 4.70 16.62 2.44
C ILE A 152 5.19 15.25 2.03
N ASN A 153 4.39 14.21 2.26
CA ASN A 153 4.71 12.85 1.87
C ASN A 153 5.00 12.75 0.36
N LEU A 154 4.18 13.37 -0.48
CA LEU A 154 4.39 13.42 -1.93
C LEU A 154 5.74 14.05 -2.28
N TYR A 155 6.10 15.18 -1.68
CA TYR A 155 7.41 15.81 -1.92
C TYR A 155 8.57 14.94 -1.46
N ILE A 156 8.47 14.28 -0.31
CA ILE A 156 9.51 13.35 0.18
C ILE A 156 9.66 12.18 -0.79
N MET A 157 8.56 11.58 -1.24
CA MET A 157 8.58 10.48 -2.21
C MET A 157 9.25 10.90 -3.53
N LEU A 158 8.89 12.07 -4.08
CA LEU A 158 9.51 12.58 -5.30
C LEU A 158 10.99 12.92 -5.11
N ALA A 159 11.36 13.48 -3.95
CA ALA A 159 12.76 13.77 -3.63
C ALA A 159 13.60 12.49 -3.54
N LEU A 160 13.07 11.45 -2.87
CA LEU A 160 13.74 10.15 -2.77
C LEU A 160 13.85 9.46 -4.13
N LEU A 161 12.80 9.48 -4.95
CA LEU A 161 12.83 8.94 -6.31
C LEU A 161 13.88 9.68 -7.16
N GLY A 162 13.87 11.02 -7.12
CA GLY A 162 14.86 11.83 -7.83
C GLY A 162 16.28 11.55 -7.35
N PHE A 163 16.50 11.42 -6.04
CA PHE A 163 17.78 11.03 -5.45
C PHE A 163 18.25 9.66 -5.98
N LEU A 164 17.39 8.64 -5.98
CA LEU A 164 17.74 7.31 -6.52
C LEU A 164 18.11 7.37 -8.01
N LEU A 165 17.38 8.15 -8.81
CA LEU A 165 17.63 8.26 -10.25
C LEU A 165 18.92 9.01 -10.58
N ILE A 166 19.28 10.02 -9.79
CA ILE A 166 20.47 10.86 -10.02
C ILE A 166 21.74 10.21 -9.46
N VAL A 167 21.67 9.67 -8.23
CA VAL A 167 22.83 9.10 -7.53
C VAL A 167 23.05 7.63 -7.90
N GLY A 168 21.96 6.90 -8.21
CA GLY A 168 22.02 5.53 -8.68
C GLY A 168 22.37 5.41 -10.16
N PRO A 169 22.55 4.17 -10.67
CA PRO A 169 22.87 3.94 -12.08
C PRO A 169 21.62 4.15 -12.96
N THR A 170 21.37 5.39 -13.39
CA THR A 170 20.14 5.80 -14.08
C THR A 170 19.78 4.91 -15.27
N LEU A 171 20.74 4.60 -16.14
CA LEU A 171 20.53 3.75 -17.32
C LEU A 171 20.11 2.33 -16.95
N TYR A 172 20.72 1.77 -15.89
CA TYR A 172 20.35 0.45 -15.38
C TYR A 172 18.93 0.45 -14.81
N ILE A 173 18.56 1.47 -14.04
CA ILE A 173 17.21 1.59 -13.46
C ILE A 173 16.17 1.70 -14.57
N ALA A 174 16.38 2.59 -15.55
CA ALA A 174 15.48 2.77 -16.68
C ALA A 174 15.38 1.52 -17.56
N GLY A 175 16.50 0.87 -17.86
CA GLY A 175 16.54 -0.38 -18.62
C GLY A 175 15.82 -1.52 -17.91
N SER A 176 16.10 -1.72 -16.62
CA SER A 176 15.45 -2.76 -15.80
C SER A 176 13.93 -2.52 -15.69
N PHE A 177 13.51 -1.26 -15.55
CA PHE A 177 12.10 -0.90 -15.54
C PHE A 177 11.41 -1.28 -16.86
N ALA A 178 11.99 -0.90 -18.00
CA ALA A 178 11.43 -1.20 -19.32
C ALA A 178 11.40 -2.72 -19.59
N GLU A 179 12.47 -3.43 -19.24
CA GLU A 179 12.56 -4.88 -19.41
C GLU A 179 11.55 -5.62 -18.53
N GLY A 180 11.49 -5.27 -17.25
CA GLY A 180 10.53 -5.85 -16.31
C GLY A 180 9.08 -5.56 -16.68
N LEU A 181 8.78 -4.35 -17.19
CA LEU A 181 7.45 -3.99 -17.67
C LEU A 181 7.08 -4.79 -18.92
N GLY A 182 8.01 -4.93 -19.87
CA GLY A 182 7.81 -5.76 -21.06
C GLY A 182 7.58 -7.23 -20.70
N ALA A 183 8.38 -7.77 -19.79
CA ALA A 183 8.21 -9.12 -19.28
C ALA A 183 6.86 -9.30 -18.56
N TYR A 184 6.42 -8.32 -17.77
CA TYR A 184 5.08 -8.33 -17.17
C TYR A 184 3.98 -8.38 -18.22
N LEU A 185 3.99 -7.48 -19.21
CA LEU A 185 2.95 -7.41 -20.24
C LEU A 185 2.91 -8.69 -21.09
N ASN A 186 4.06 -9.25 -21.45
CA ASN A 186 4.13 -10.50 -22.22
C ASN A 186 3.57 -11.70 -21.45
N ASN A 187 3.78 -11.76 -20.13
CA ASN A 187 3.31 -12.85 -19.28
C ASN A 187 1.95 -12.54 -18.60
N PHE A 188 1.32 -11.40 -18.87
CA PHE A 188 0.13 -10.98 -18.14
C PHE A 188 -1.10 -11.84 -18.47
N LEU A 189 -1.18 -12.34 -19.71
CA LEU A 189 -2.30 -13.15 -20.22
C LEU A 189 -1.89 -14.57 -20.61
N ALA A 190 -0.60 -14.87 -20.63
CA ALA A 190 -0.04 -16.18 -20.98
C ALA A 190 -0.06 -17.11 -19.77
#